data_AF-A0A8T3N2I5-F1
#
_entry.id   AF-A0A8T3N2I5-F1
#
_cell.length_a   1.000
_cell.length_b   1.000
_cell.length_c   1.000
_cell.angle_alpha   90.00
_cell.angle_beta   90.00
_cell.angle_gamma   90.00
#
_symmetry.space_group_name_H-M   'P 1'
#
loop_
_entity.id
_entity.type
_entity.pdbx_description
1 polymer ?
#
loop_
_entity_poly.entity_id
_entity_poly.type
_entity_poly.pdbx_seq_one_letter_code
_entity_poly.pdbx_strand_id
1 'polypeptide(L)'
;MIIRAELQARVREWGLTEEVVEKDYVLGWLLWGVGTHPALRDAWVFKGGTCLKKCFVETYRFSEDLDFTVLDGGPLEPDDLMSVLDEMLETVESASGLELRSQPPRLRMRPDGRSAEGRIYYRGPRGAPGEARVKLDLTYDEVVVEPTVRQTIAHAYDDQLPGDGMVRCYSFVEVFAEKLRALGQRTRPRDLYDVVNLYRRADLRGERGLVVDVLARKCEYKAVPVPTLESVTAADKLADLRGDWSAMLAHQLPVLPAIDDFIGTLGNLFEWLGGADLARLEPAPAVRSVTTDDTWVAPPTMTRWPGGVPLEQIRFAGANHLLVDLRYQGTSRLIEPYALRRSRAGNLLVYAIKADTGEVRAYRVDRIEGVRVTDRGFIPRYAIELSVALAVTTGRHGPRRRR
;
A
#
# COMPACT_ATOMS: atom_id res chain seq x y z
N MET A 1 5.88 -17.17 15.76
CA MET A 1 4.54 -16.85 15.23
C MET A 1 3.87 -15.89 16.19
N ILE A 2 3.25 -14.82 15.68
CA ILE A 2 2.40 -13.93 16.49
C ILE A 2 1.28 -14.70 17.19
N ILE A 3 0.88 -14.25 18.37
CA ILE A 3 -0.22 -14.88 19.10
C ILE A 3 -1.58 -14.30 18.66
N ARG A 4 -2.65 -15.07 18.84
CA ARG A 4 -4.02 -14.66 18.47
C ARG A 4 -4.42 -13.30 19.07
N ALA A 5 -4.00 -13.01 20.30
CA ALA A 5 -4.32 -11.74 20.96
C ALA A 5 -3.71 -10.52 20.23
N GLU A 6 -2.50 -10.66 19.68
CA GLU A 6 -1.81 -9.62 18.91
C GLU A 6 -2.49 -9.43 17.54
N LEU A 7 -2.84 -10.53 16.87
CA LEU A 7 -3.61 -10.48 15.62
C LEU A 7 -4.94 -9.74 15.80
N GLN A 8 -5.65 -10.04 16.89
CA GLN A 8 -6.91 -9.37 17.24
C GLN A 8 -6.73 -7.89 17.58
N ALA A 9 -5.57 -7.50 18.13
CA ALA A 9 -5.25 -6.09 18.33
C ALA A 9 -5.08 -5.36 16.99
N ARG A 10 -4.40 -5.98 16.01
CA ARG A 10 -4.26 -5.43 14.64
C ARG A 10 -5.59 -5.34 13.91
N VAL A 11 -6.46 -6.35 14.04
CA VAL A 11 -7.85 -6.32 13.53
C VAL A 11 -8.61 -5.07 14.00
N ARG A 12 -8.57 -4.78 15.30
CA ARG A 12 -9.24 -3.60 15.87
C ARG A 12 -8.59 -2.28 15.43
N GLU A 13 -7.26 -2.22 15.46
CA GLU A 13 -6.50 -1.02 15.07
C GLU A 13 -6.73 -0.65 13.60
N TRP A 14 -6.68 -1.65 12.71
CA TRP A 14 -6.77 -1.45 11.28
C TRP A 14 -8.22 -1.47 10.76
N GLY A 15 -9.18 -1.95 11.55
CA GLY A 15 -10.59 -1.99 11.15
C GLY A 15 -10.89 -2.98 10.02
N LEU A 16 -10.20 -4.12 10.00
CA LEU A 16 -10.30 -5.15 8.94
C LEU A 16 -10.64 -6.52 9.53
N THR A 17 -11.03 -7.45 8.66
CA THR A 17 -11.33 -8.82 9.09
C THR A 17 -10.06 -9.56 9.53
N GLU A 18 -10.21 -10.53 10.44
CA GLU A 18 -9.10 -11.36 10.91
C GLU A 18 -8.40 -12.09 9.77
N GLU A 19 -9.14 -12.51 8.74
CA GLU A 19 -8.60 -13.15 7.54
C GLU A 19 -7.65 -12.24 6.75
N VAL A 20 -8.04 -10.99 6.51
CA VAL A 20 -7.22 -10.02 5.78
C VAL A 20 -5.94 -9.69 6.54
N VAL A 21 -6.04 -9.50 7.86
CA VAL A 21 -4.89 -9.20 8.73
C VAL A 21 -3.95 -10.41 8.86
N GLU A 22 -4.48 -11.62 8.96
CA GLU A 22 -3.68 -12.85 8.96
C GLU A 22 -2.95 -13.02 7.63
N LYS A 23 -3.63 -12.76 6.52
CA LYS A 23 -3.01 -12.89 5.20
C LYS A 23 -1.91 -11.86 4.98
N ASP A 24 -2.10 -10.60 5.41
CA ASP A 24 -1.04 -9.58 5.39
C ASP A 24 0.20 -10.00 6.20
N TYR A 25 0.01 -10.66 7.34
CA TYR A 25 1.09 -11.22 8.15
C TYR A 25 1.87 -12.30 7.40
N VAL A 26 1.15 -13.25 6.80
CA VAL A 26 1.77 -14.34 6.01
C VAL A 26 2.50 -13.80 4.77
N LEU A 27 1.95 -12.79 4.11
CA LEU A 27 2.61 -12.13 2.98
C LEU A 27 3.97 -11.53 3.37
N GLY A 28 4.09 -10.94 4.55
CA GLY A 28 5.38 -10.43 5.06
C GLY A 28 6.44 -11.52 5.16
N TRP A 29 6.07 -12.68 5.72
CA TRP A 29 6.93 -13.84 5.86
C TRP A 29 7.31 -14.50 4.53
N LEU A 30 6.36 -14.62 3.60
CA LEU A 30 6.64 -15.14 2.26
C LEU A 30 7.57 -14.21 1.47
N LEU A 31 7.37 -12.89 1.57
CA LEU A 31 8.27 -11.89 0.96
C LEU A 31 9.68 -11.97 1.54
N TRP A 32 9.80 -12.21 2.86
CA TRP A 32 11.11 -12.44 3.49
C TRP A 32 11.78 -13.71 2.96
N GLY A 33 11.02 -14.80 2.77
CA GLY A 33 11.51 -16.02 2.11
C GLY A 33 12.07 -15.73 0.71
N VAL A 34 11.31 -15.01 -0.13
CA VAL A 34 11.79 -14.60 -1.47
C VAL A 34 13.03 -13.71 -1.39
N GLY A 35 13.05 -12.75 -0.46
CA GLY A 35 14.15 -11.79 -0.29
C GLY A 35 15.46 -12.39 0.22
N THR A 36 15.41 -13.58 0.82
CA THR A 36 16.56 -14.28 1.39
C THR A 36 17.01 -15.48 0.58
N HIS A 37 16.09 -16.14 -0.16
CA HIS A 37 16.40 -17.33 -0.94
C HIS A 37 17.39 -17.03 -2.09
N PRO A 38 18.55 -17.72 -2.19
CA PRO A 38 19.59 -17.39 -3.17
C PRO A 38 19.13 -17.40 -4.63
N ALA A 39 18.25 -18.33 -5.00
CA ALA A 39 17.73 -18.44 -6.37
C ALA A 39 16.66 -17.38 -6.71
N LEU A 40 16.02 -16.77 -5.69
CA LEU A 40 14.86 -15.88 -5.89
C LEU A 40 15.22 -14.41 -5.68
N ARG A 41 16.01 -14.09 -4.65
CA ARG A 41 16.23 -12.72 -4.18
C ARG A 41 16.75 -11.75 -5.24
N ASP A 42 17.50 -12.26 -6.20
CA ASP A 42 18.13 -11.49 -7.29
C ASP A 42 17.40 -11.70 -8.62
N ALA A 43 16.55 -12.72 -8.76
CA ALA A 43 15.83 -13.00 -10.00
C ALA A 43 14.38 -12.49 -9.99
N TRP A 44 13.74 -12.45 -8.83
CA TRP A 44 12.34 -12.07 -8.68
C TRP A 44 12.23 -10.62 -8.23
N VAL A 45 11.41 -9.86 -8.94
CA VAL A 45 11.19 -8.44 -8.68
C VAL A 45 9.73 -8.24 -8.32
N PHE A 46 9.50 -7.93 -7.04
CA PHE A 46 8.17 -7.73 -6.49
C PHE A 46 7.48 -6.49 -7.07
N LYS A 47 6.19 -6.62 -7.40
CA LYS A 47 5.38 -5.56 -8.03
C LYS A 47 3.93 -5.60 -7.56
N GLY A 48 3.08 -4.80 -8.21
CA GLY A 48 1.63 -4.82 -7.98
C GLY A 48 1.17 -4.09 -6.72
N GLY A 49 -0.07 -4.38 -6.28
CA GLY A 49 -0.71 -3.67 -5.17
C GLY A 49 -0.11 -4.01 -3.80
N THR A 50 0.29 -5.26 -3.61
CA THR A 50 0.94 -5.71 -2.36
C THR A 50 2.32 -5.07 -2.20
N CYS A 51 3.05 -4.85 -3.30
CA CYS A 51 4.31 -4.12 -3.29
C CYS A 51 4.14 -2.67 -2.83
N LEU A 52 3.10 -1.97 -3.30
CA LEU A 52 2.80 -0.62 -2.80
C LEU A 52 2.60 -0.63 -1.29
N LYS A 53 1.80 -1.56 -0.76
CA LYS A 53 1.54 -1.65 0.67
C LYS A 53 2.79 -1.98 1.48
N LYS A 54 3.52 -3.02 1.08
CA LYS A 54 4.64 -3.58 1.85
C LYS A 54 5.95 -2.82 1.70
N CYS A 55 6.15 -2.05 0.62
CA CYS A 55 7.44 -1.40 0.35
C CYS A 55 7.38 0.13 0.28
N PHE A 56 6.19 0.74 0.15
CA PHE A 56 6.10 2.19 -0.08
C PHE A 56 5.05 2.92 0.77
N VAL A 57 3.89 2.29 1.02
CA VAL A 57 2.68 2.96 1.55
C VAL A 57 1.92 2.04 2.49
N GLU A 58 2.19 2.09 3.79
CA GLU A 58 1.55 1.08 4.65
C GLU A 58 0.05 1.35 4.91
N THR A 59 -0.36 2.63 4.92
CA THR A 59 -1.77 3.09 5.04
C THR A 59 -2.63 2.79 3.80
N TYR A 60 -2.07 2.07 2.83
CA TYR A 60 -2.73 1.68 1.60
C TYR A 60 -3.71 0.52 1.81
N ARG A 61 -4.58 0.32 0.82
CA ARG A 61 -5.51 -0.82 0.80
C ARG A 61 -4.76 -2.13 0.93
N PHE A 62 -5.39 -3.09 1.60
CA PHE A 62 -4.85 -4.43 1.71
C PHE A 62 -4.91 -5.14 0.36
N SER A 63 -3.94 -6.01 0.13
CA SER A 63 -3.84 -6.82 -1.07
C SER A 63 -3.33 -8.18 -0.65
N GLU A 64 -3.84 -9.20 -1.33
CA GLU A 64 -3.79 -10.58 -0.85
C GLU A 64 -2.95 -11.50 -1.74
N ASP A 65 -2.50 -10.98 -2.87
CA ASP A 65 -1.75 -11.71 -3.89
C ASP A 65 -0.28 -11.26 -3.89
N LEU A 66 0.62 -12.13 -4.35
CA LEU A 66 2.02 -11.79 -4.60
C LEU A 66 2.28 -11.76 -6.11
N ASP A 67 2.62 -10.59 -6.63
CA ASP A 67 2.95 -10.41 -8.06
C ASP A 67 4.46 -10.19 -8.22
N PHE A 68 5.09 -10.98 -9.08
CA PHE A 68 6.51 -10.80 -9.42
C PHE A 68 6.73 -10.72 -10.93
N THR A 69 7.71 -9.94 -11.32
CA THR A 69 8.40 -10.10 -12.60
C THR A 69 9.65 -10.92 -12.38
N VAL A 70 9.85 -11.96 -13.18
CA VAL A 70 11.04 -12.81 -13.13
C VAL A 70 12.01 -12.32 -14.20
N LEU A 71 13.21 -11.93 -13.79
CA LEU A 71 14.27 -11.47 -14.69
C LEU A 71 14.90 -12.65 -15.45
N ASP A 72 15.59 -12.33 -16.55
CA ASP A 72 16.35 -13.30 -17.33
C ASP A 72 17.31 -14.11 -16.44
N GLY A 73 17.29 -15.44 -16.62
CA GLY A 73 18.06 -16.38 -15.81
C GLY A 73 17.42 -16.77 -14.48
N GLY A 74 16.23 -16.24 -14.16
CA GLY A 74 15.41 -16.73 -13.05
C GLY A 74 14.79 -18.10 -13.34
N PRO A 75 14.37 -18.84 -12.29
CA PRO A 75 13.72 -20.13 -12.46
C PRO A 75 12.39 -19.97 -13.21
N LEU A 76 12.26 -20.69 -14.32
CA LEU A 76 11.13 -20.66 -15.26
C LEU A 76 10.41 -22.02 -15.34
N GLU A 77 11.20 -23.10 -15.35
CA GLU A 77 10.67 -24.45 -15.47
C GLU A 77 9.94 -24.87 -14.18
N PRO A 78 8.71 -25.41 -14.29
CA PRO A 78 7.89 -25.73 -13.11
C PRO A 78 8.58 -26.63 -12.10
N ASP A 79 9.28 -27.67 -12.54
CA ASP A 79 9.88 -28.66 -11.63
C ASP A 79 11.04 -28.07 -10.82
N ASP A 80 11.91 -27.28 -11.46
CA ASP A 80 13.00 -26.57 -10.77
C ASP A 80 12.45 -25.53 -9.78
N LEU A 81 11.41 -24.81 -10.18
CA LEU A 81 10.78 -23.81 -9.33
C LEU A 81 10.04 -24.44 -8.14
N MET A 82 9.47 -25.63 -8.29
CA MET A 82 8.81 -26.33 -7.19
C MET A 82 9.79 -26.72 -6.07
N SER A 83 11.00 -27.18 -6.40
CA SER A 83 12.05 -27.46 -5.41
C SER A 83 12.48 -26.18 -4.67
N VAL A 84 12.72 -25.11 -5.43
CA VAL A 84 13.09 -23.80 -4.89
C VAL A 84 12.01 -23.24 -3.95
N LEU A 85 10.73 -23.41 -4.30
CA LEU A 85 9.63 -22.99 -3.45
C LEU A 85 9.56 -23.83 -2.17
N ASP A 86 9.76 -25.14 -2.24
CA ASP A 86 9.72 -26.00 -1.05
C ASP A 86 10.83 -25.64 -0.04
N GLU A 87 12.06 -25.44 -0.51
CA GLU A 87 13.21 -24.98 0.31
C GLU A 87 12.95 -23.61 0.96
N MET A 88 12.38 -22.68 0.18
CA MET A 88 11.97 -21.38 0.70
C MET A 88 10.89 -21.52 1.77
N LEU A 89 9.85 -22.33 1.54
CA LEU A 89 8.75 -22.52 2.50
C LEU A 89 9.24 -23.20 3.78
N GLU A 90 10.17 -24.15 3.70
CA GLU A 90 10.84 -24.74 4.86
C GLU A 90 11.54 -23.69 5.73
N THR A 91 12.27 -22.79 5.07
CA THR A 91 13.00 -21.70 5.73
C THR A 91 12.03 -20.75 6.45
N VAL A 92 10.93 -20.37 5.77
CA VAL A 92 9.91 -19.49 6.34
C VAL A 92 9.19 -20.17 7.51
N GLU A 93 8.81 -21.44 7.36
CA GLU A 93 8.15 -22.23 8.41
C GLU A 93 9.03 -22.33 9.66
N SER A 94 10.33 -22.60 9.49
CA SER A 94 11.30 -22.68 10.59
C SER A 94 11.48 -21.35 11.32
N ALA A 95 11.51 -20.23 10.59
CA ALA A 95 11.71 -18.90 11.17
C ALA A 95 10.45 -18.32 11.83
N SER A 96 9.27 -18.60 11.26
CA SER A 96 8.01 -17.96 11.64
C SER A 96 7.14 -18.83 12.54
N GLY A 97 7.25 -20.15 12.47
CA GLY A 97 6.32 -21.11 13.08
C GLY A 97 4.97 -21.23 12.37
N LEU A 98 4.82 -20.68 11.15
CA LEU A 98 3.67 -20.92 10.28
C LEU A 98 3.71 -22.32 9.68
N GLU A 99 2.58 -23.01 9.57
CA GLU A 99 2.51 -24.24 8.77
C GLU A 99 2.31 -23.88 7.29
N LEU A 100 3.34 -24.03 6.47
CA LEU A 100 3.34 -23.61 5.05
C LEU A 100 3.47 -24.79 4.08
N ARG A 101 3.83 -25.97 4.59
CA ARG A 101 4.01 -27.20 3.82
C ARG A 101 2.94 -28.26 4.12
N SER A 102 1.79 -27.84 4.65
CA SER A 102 0.65 -28.75 4.88
C SER A 102 0.10 -29.33 3.57
N GLN A 103 0.28 -28.61 2.47
CA GLN A 103 0.11 -29.09 1.09
C GLN A 103 1.27 -28.56 0.23
N PRO A 104 1.69 -29.30 -0.80
CA PRO A 104 2.67 -28.79 -1.75
C PRO A 104 2.12 -27.54 -2.46
N PRO A 105 2.97 -26.56 -2.77
CA PRO A 105 2.55 -25.44 -3.60
C PRO A 105 2.04 -25.95 -4.95
N ARG A 106 1.17 -25.16 -5.59
CA ARG A 106 0.76 -25.44 -6.97
C ARG A 106 1.30 -24.36 -7.85
N LEU A 107 1.76 -24.73 -9.04
CA LEU A 107 2.18 -23.82 -10.08
C LEU A 107 1.62 -24.27 -11.42
N ARG A 108 1.08 -23.34 -12.20
CA ARG A 108 0.56 -23.60 -13.53
C ARG A 108 1.01 -22.52 -14.50
N MET A 109 1.74 -22.92 -15.54
CA MET A 109 2.05 -22.05 -16.67
C MET A 109 0.76 -21.69 -17.42
N ARG A 110 0.61 -20.41 -17.78
CA ARG A 110 -0.50 -19.95 -18.62
C ARG A 110 -0.24 -20.37 -20.08
N PRO A 111 -1.30 -20.51 -20.91
CA PRO A 111 -1.16 -21.01 -22.29
C PRO A 111 -0.20 -20.20 -23.17
N ASP A 112 0.02 -18.93 -22.86
CA ASP A 112 0.94 -18.05 -23.59
C ASP A 112 2.42 -18.31 -23.28
N GLY A 113 2.73 -19.10 -22.25
CA GLY A 113 4.10 -19.36 -21.77
C GLY A 113 4.79 -18.14 -21.16
N ARG A 114 4.07 -17.04 -20.95
CA ARG A 114 4.63 -15.73 -20.54
C ARG A 114 4.40 -15.42 -19.07
N SER A 115 3.57 -16.22 -18.41
CA SER A 115 3.28 -16.06 -16.99
C SER A 115 2.83 -17.37 -16.36
N ALA A 116 3.05 -17.50 -15.06
CA ALA A 116 2.57 -18.63 -14.27
C ALA A 116 1.68 -18.14 -13.12
N GLU A 117 0.67 -18.94 -12.79
CA GLU A 117 -0.14 -18.77 -11.59
C GLU A 117 0.20 -19.87 -10.58
N GLY A 118 0.55 -19.46 -9.38
CA GLY A 118 0.84 -20.32 -8.26
C GLY A 118 -0.08 -20.12 -7.06
N ARG A 119 -0.08 -21.10 -6.16
CA ARG A 119 -0.79 -21.06 -4.87
C ARG A 119 0.11 -21.66 -3.79
N ILE A 120 0.32 -20.89 -2.73
CA ILE A 120 0.99 -21.33 -1.51
C ILE A 120 -0.10 -21.50 -0.46
N TYR A 121 -0.15 -22.67 0.17
CA TYR A 121 -1.14 -23.02 1.19
C TYR A 121 -0.56 -22.78 2.57
N TYR A 122 -1.40 -22.41 3.53
CA TYR A 122 -0.93 -22.19 4.90
C TYR A 122 -2.01 -22.45 5.94
N ARG A 123 -1.57 -22.77 7.16
CA ARG A 123 -2.35 -22.61 8.39
C ARG A 123 -1.68 -21.57 9.26
N GLY A 124 -2.43 -20.50 9.52
CA GLY A 124 -1.95 -19.32 10.23
C GLY A 124 -2.47 -19.23 11.66
N PRO A 125 -2.11 -18.14 12.36
CA PRO A 125 -2.44 -17.91 13.77
C PRO A 125 -3.95 -17.82 14.08
N ARG A 126 -4.81 -17.67 13.07
CA ARG A 126 -6.28 -17.70 13.24
C ARG A 126 -6.79 -19.11 13.58
N GLY A 127 -6.03 -20.17 13.27
CA GLY A 127 -6.44 -21.55 13.54
C GLY A 127 -7.71 -21.93 12.79
N ALA A 128 -7.84 -21.49 11.54
CA ALA A 128 -9.00 -21.79 10.70
C ALA A 128 -9.14 -23.30 10.47
N PRO A 129 -10.38 -23.84 10.38
CA PRO A 129 -10.61 -25.28 10.23
C PRO A 129 -10.13 -25.86 8.87
N GLY A 130 -9.77 -25.02 7.91
CA GLY A 130 -9.21 -25.40 6.62
C GLY A 130 -8.02 -24.52 6.26
N GLU A 131 -7.30 -24.92 5.22
CA GLU A 131 -6.12 -24.20 4.76
C GLU A 131 -6.50 -22.95 3.97
N ALA A 132 -5.85 -21.85 4.33
CA ALA A 132 -5.88 -20.64 3.56
C ALA A 132 -4.82 -20.70 2.45
N ARG A 133 -4.87 -19.75 1.51
CA ARG A 133 -3.92 -19.69 0.41
C ARG A 133 -3.53 -18.27 0.04
N VAL A 134 -2.28 -18.12 -0.36
CA VAL A 134 -1.76 -16.94 -1.05
C VAL A 134 -1.63 -17.26 -2.52
N LYS A 135 -2.13 -16.37 -3.38
CA LYS A 135 -1.93 -16.47 -4.82
C LYS A 135 -0.56 -15.88 -5.16
N LEU A 136 0.14 -16.54 -6.08
CA LEU A 136 1.42 -16.09 -6.62
C LEU A 136 1.25 -15.91 -8.14
N ASP A 137 1.52 -14.74 -8.68
CA ASP A 137 1.54 -14.50 -10.12
C ASP A 137 2.97 -14.14 -10.54
N LEU A 138 3.52 -14.92 -11.48
CA LEU A 138 4.86 -14.73 -12.02
C LEU A 138 4.73 -14.28 -13.48
N THR A 139 5.35 -13.15 -13.83
CA THR A 139 5.42 -12.64 -15.21
C THR A 139 6.84 -12.77 -15.74
N TYR A 140 7.00 -13.39 -16.89
CA TYR A 140 8.29 -13.57 -17.57
C TYR A 140 8.44 -12.63 -18.78
N ASP A 141 7.31 -12.12 -19.30
CA ASP A 141 7.27 -11.16 -20.41
C ASP A 141 6.87 -9.79 -19.85
N GLU A 142 7.81 -9.05 -19.26
CA GLU A 142 7.58 -7.68 -18.78
C GLU A 142 8.84 -6.84 -18.91
N VAL A 143 8.67 -5.58 -19.32
CA VAL A 143 9.77 -4.62 -19.33
C VAL A 143 9.88 -3.96 -17.96
N VAL A 144 11.07 -4.06 -17.37
CA VAL A 144 11.47 -3.29 -16.19
C VAL A 144 12.25 -2.09 -16.67
N VAL A 145 11.65 -0.90 -16.62
CA VAL A 145 12.20 0.31 -17.23
C VAL A 145 13.22 0.97 -16.30
N GLU A 146 12.84 1.16 -15.04
CA GLU A 146 13.71 1.71 -14.00
C GLU A 146 14.54 0.63 -13.31
N PRO A 147 15.72 0.98 -12.76
CA PRO A 147 16.46 0.08 -11.89
C PRO A 147 15.60 -0.39 -10.72
N THR A 148 15.55 -1.71 -10.52
CA THR A 148 14.92 -2.33 -9.35
C THR A 148 15.57 -1.82 -8.06
N VAL A 149 14.81 -1.75 -6.99
CA VAL A 149 15.30 -1.34 -5.67
C VAL A 149 15.19 -2.49 -4.67
N ARG A 150 15.94 -2.42 -3.57
CA ARG A 150 15.69 -3.24 -2.38
C ARG A 150 15.00 -2.37 -1.33
N GLN A 151 13.89 -2.86 -0.82
CA GLN A 151 13.10 -2.18 0.20
C GLN A 151 12.86 -3.08 1.40
N THR A 152 12.90 -2.48 2.59
CA THR A 152 12.48 -3.15 3.83
C THR A 152 10.99 -3.47 3.73
N ILE A 153 10.64 -4.71 4.07
CA ILE A 153 9.26 -5.19 4.10
C ILE A 153 8.57 -4.60 5.33
N ALA A 154 7.49 -3.88 5.11
CA ALA A 154 6.62 -3.41 6.18
C ALA A 154 5.96 -4.61 6.88
N HIS A 155 6.37 -4.83 8.12
CA HIS A 155 5.93 -5.93 8.97
C HIS A 155 5.58 -5.38 10.36
N ALA A 156 4.46 -4.66 10.44
CA ALA A 156 3.98 -4.00 11.67
C ALA A 156 3.38 -4.97 12.71
N TYR A 157 4.05 -6.09 12.93
CA TYR A 157 3.72 -7.12 13.90
C TYR A 157 4.74 -7.14 15.03
N ASP A 158 4.42 -7.84 16.10
CA ASP A 158 5.22 -7.81 17.33
C ASP A 158 6.48 -8.70 17.19
N ASP A 159 6.45 -9.68 16.29
CA ASP A 159 7.65 -10.39 15.84
C ASP A 159 8.40 -9.61 14.74
N GLN A 160 9.64 -10.02 14.46
CA GLN A 160 10.50 -9.36 13.49
C GLN A 160 10.94 -10.33 12.41
N LEU A 161 11.00 -9.84 11.17
CA LEU A 161 11.60 -10.57 10.07
C LEU A 161 13.12 -10.66 10.31
N PRO A 162 13.75 -11.86 10.22
CA PRO A 162 15.18 -11.99 10.44
C PRO A 162 16.04 -11.20 9.43
N GLY A 163 17.24 -10.78 9.86
CA GLY A 163 18.19 -10.10 8.98
C GLY A 163 17.76 -8.67 8.62
N ASP A 164 17.96 -8.27 7.36
CA ASP A 164 17.60 -6.93 6.87
C ASP A 164 16.10 -6.80 6.54
N GLY A 165 15.37 -7.91 6.44
CA GLY A 165 13.96 -7.93 6.10
C GLY A 165 13.66 -7.29 4.74
N MET A 166 14.57 -7.37 3.77
CA MET A 166 14.43 -6.68 2.48
C MET A 166 13.99 -7.60 1.34
N VAL A 167 13.24 -7.03 0.39
CA VAL A 167 12.86 -7.69 -0.88
C VAL A 167 13.26 -6.82 -2.07
N ARG A 168 13.65 -7.44 -3.18
CA ARG A 168 13.87 -6.78 -4.46
C ARG A 168 12.51 -6.46 -5.09
N CYS A 169 12.28 -5.19 -5.42
CA CYS A 169 11.01 -4.73 -5.98
C CYS A 169 11.20 -3.66 -7.06
N TYR A 170 10.11 -3.36 -7.77
CA TYR A 170 10.01 -2.21 -8.64
C TYR A 170 10.29 -0.92 -7.88
N SER A 171 10.89 0.07 -8.56
CA SER A 171 10.92 1.43 -8.03
C SER A 171 9.48 1.97 -7.87
N PHE A 172 9.30 2.98 -7.04
CA PHE A 172 7.97 3.57 -6.86
C PHE A 172 7.35 4.03 -8.19
N VAL A 173 8.15 4.70 -9.03
CA VAL A 173 7.76 5.17 -10.36
C VAL A 173 7.33 4.02 -11.25
N GLU A 174 8.10 2.93 -11.26
CA GLU A 174 7.81 1.74 -12.06
C GLU A 174 6.44 1.15 -11.71
N VAL A 175 6.13 1.03 -10.41
CA VAL A 175 4.82 0.55 -9.95
C VAL A 175 3.71 1.54 -10.31
N PHE A 176 3.92 2.84 -10.12
CA PHE A 176 2.88 3.84 -10.41
C PHE A 176 2.55 3.91 -11.91
N ALA A 177 3.57 3.92 -12.76
CA ALA A 177 3.40 3.85 -14.21
C ALA A 177 2.66 2.56 -14.64
N GLU A 178 2.97 1.42 -14.03
CA GLU A 178 2.26 0.18 -14.32
C GLU A 178 0.79 0.21 -13.90
N LYS A 179 0.47 0.88 -12.78
CA LYS A 179 -0.93 1.10 -12.35
C LYS A 179 -1.70 2.01 -13.31
N LEU A 180 -1.06 3.07 -13.82
CA LEU A 180 -1.65 3.94 -14.85
C LEU A 180 -1.93 3.15 -16.14
N ARG A 181 -0.97 2.36 -16.62
CA ARG A 181 -1.18 1.47 -17.78
C ARG A 181 -2.34 0.51 -17.54
N ALA A 182 -2.37 -0.16 -16.38
CA ALA A 182 -3.43 -1.11 -16.04
C ALA A 182 -4.81 -0.44 -15.99
N LEU A 183 -4.92 0.77 -15.45
CA LEU A 183 -6.16 1.54 -15.46
C LEU A 183 -6.68 1.77 -16.89
N GLY A 184 -5.80 2.15 -17.82
CA GLY A 184 -6.18 2.34 -19.22
C GLY A 184 -6.58 1.05 -19.94
N GLN A 185 -5.93 -0.08 -19.63
CA GLN A 185 -6.20 -1.35 -20.30
C GLN A 185 -7.46 -2.05 -19.79
N ARG A 186 -7.60 -2.19 -18.46
CA ARG A 186 -8.66 -3.01 -17.84
C ARG A 186 -9.65 -2.23 -16.99
N THR A 187 -9.31 -0.99 -16.60
CA THR A 187 -10.19 -0.06 -15.88
C THR A 187 -10.90 -0.68 -14.67
N ARG A 188 -10.12 -1.30 -13.76
CA ARG A 188 -10.68 -1.95 -12.57
C ARG A 188 -10.68 -1.01 -11.35
N PRO A 189 -11.65 -1.16 -10.42
CA PRO A 189 -11.72 -0.40 -9.17
C PRO A 189 -10.40 -0.27 -8.41
N ARG A 190 -9.63 -1.36 -8.31
CA ARG A 190 -8.33 -1.37 -7.64
C ARG A 190 -7.31 -0.46 -8.32
N ASP A 191 -7.28 -0.41 -9.64
CA ASP A 191 -6.37 0.47 -10.36
C ASP A 191 -6.78 1.93 -10.21
N LEU A 192 -8.08 2.24 -10.26
CA LEU A 192 -8.60 3.59 -10.01
C LEU A 192 -8.25 4.06 -8.58
N TYR A 193 -8.54 3.22 -7.59
CA TYR A 193 -8.18 3.49 -6.20
C TYR A 193 -6.67 3.75 -6.08
N ASP A 194 -5.89 2.91 -6.74
CA ASP A 194 -4.44 2.96 -6.64
C ASP A 194 -3.90 4.27 -7.24
N VAL A 195 -4.19 4.57 -8.51
CA VAL A 195 -3.61 5.75 -9.17
C VAL A 195 -4.04 7.07 -8.51
N VAL A 196 -5.27 7.15 -8.01
CA VAL A 196 -5.77 8.37 -7.36
C VAL A 196 -5.05 8.61 -6.05
N ASN A 197 -4.90 7.59 -5.21
CA ASN A 197 -4.21 7.72 -3.93
C ASN A 197 -2.70 7.95 -4.10
N LEU A 198 -2.08 7.32 -5.10
CA LEU A 198 -0.67 7.58 -5.44
C LEU A 198 -0.47 9.02 -5.93
N TYR A 199 -1.43 9.59 -6.65
CA TYR A 199 -1.39 10.98 -7.10
C TYR A 199 -1.65 12.00 -5.98
N ARG A 200 -2.57 11.71 -5.06
CA ARG A 200 -2.87 12.58 -3.91
C ARG A 200 -1.63 12.87 -3.06
N ARG A 201 -0.69 11.93 -3.02
CA ARG A 201 0.62 12.04 -2.35
C ARG A 201 1.52 13.10 -2.98
N ALA A 202 1.59 14.26 -2.35
CA ALA A 202 2.37 15.41 -2.83
C ALA A 202 3.88 15.14 -2.91
N ASP A 203 4.40 14.29 -2.01
CA ASP A 203 5.78 13.80 -1.98
C ASP A 203 6.18 13.05 -3.26
N LEU A 204 5.22 12.47 -3.98
CA LEU A 204 5.45 11.66 -5.18
C LEU A 204 5.19 12.40 -6.49
N ARG A 205 4.58 13.60 -6.42
CA ARG A 205 4.29 14.42 -7.61
C ARG A 205 5.55 15.04 -8.23
N GLY A 206 6.67 15.04 -7.51
CA GLY A 206 7.96 15.59 -7.98
C GLY A 206 8.60 14.79 -9.13
N GLU A 207 8.28 13.51 -9.28
CA GLU A 207 8.89 12.63 -10.29
C GLU A 207 8.03 12.47 -11.57
N ARG A 208 7.11 13.41 -11.83
CA ARG A 208 6.17 13.37 -12.97
C ARG A 208 6.83 12.96 -14.30
N GLY A 209 7.93 13.63 -14.67
CA GLY A 209 8.58 13.40 -15.96
C GLY A 209 9.05 11.95 -16.13
N LEU A 210 9.53 11.34 -15.04
CA LEU A 210 9.97 9.95 -15.03
C LEU A 210 8.76 8.99 -15.06
N VAL A 211 7.67 9.30 -14.35
CA VAL A 211 6.43 8.51 -14.41
C VAL A 211 5.86 8.48 -15.84
N VAL A 212 5.87 9.61 -16.53
CA VAL A 212 5.38 9.70 -17.93
C VAL A 212 6.27 8.90 -18.89
N ASP A 213 7.59 9.01 -18.76
CA ASP A 213 8.54 8.25 -19.60
C ASP A 213 8.38 6.73 -19.41
N VAL A 214 8.37 6.28 -18.15
CA VAL A 214 8.19 4.86 -17.81
C VAL A 214 6.83 4.34 -18.28
N LEU A 215 5.76 5.11 -18.11
CA LEU A 215 4.43 4.77 -18.60
C LEU A 215 4.45 4.59 -20.12
N ALA A 216 5.04 5.52 -20.87
CA ALA A 216 5.13 5.45 -22.32
C ALA A 216 5.88 4.19 -22.79
N ARG A 217 7.05 3.91 -22.20
CA ARG A 217 7.86 2.72 -22.54
C ARG A 217 7.16 1.40 -22.21
N LYS A 218 6.43 1.33 -21.08
CA LYS A 218 5.61 0.16 -20.73
C LYS A 218 4.43 -0.03 -21.68
N CYS A 219 3.75 1.04 -22.06
CA CYS A 219 2.67 1.01 -23.04
C CYS A 219 3.17 0.54 -24.42
N GLU A 220 4.30 1.08 -24.89
CA GLU A 220 4.95 0.68 -26.14
C GLU A 220 5.29 -0.82 -26.14
N TYR A 221 5.96 -1.31 -25.09
CA TYR A 221 6.33 -2.73 -24.97
C TYR A 221 5.11 -3.66 -25.00
N LYS A 222 3.99 -3.24 -24.38
CA LYS A 222 2.74 -4.01 -24.38
C LYS A 222 1.85 -3.74 -25.60
N ALA A 223 2.32 -2.95 -26.56
CA ALA A 223 1.57 -2.54 -27.76
C ALA A 223 0.17 -1.99 -27.43
N VAL A 224 0.08 -1.17 -26.38
CA VAL A 224 -1.16 -0.51 -25.97
C VAL A 224 -1.00 1.01 -25.95
N PRO A 225 -2.07 1.77 -26.22
CA PRO A 225 -1.99 3.23 -26.14
C PRO A 225 -1.69 3.70 -24.72
N VAL A 226 -1.04 4.86 -24.61
CA VAL A 226 -0.93 5.57 -23.33
C VAL A 226 -2.34 6.01 -22.91
N PRO A 227 -2.77 5.74 -21.66
CA PRO A 227 -4.10 6.11 -21.18
C PRO A 227 -4.30 7.63 -21.27
N THR A 228 -5.51 8.04 -21.67
CA THR A 228 -6.00 9.43 -21.62
C THR A 228 -7.18 9.53 -20.65
N LEU A 229 -7.52 10.74 -20.20
CA LEU A 229 -8.73 10.97 -19.41
C LEU A 229 -9.95 10.39 -20.10
N GLU A 230 -10.15 10.71 -21.38
CA GLU A 230 -11.27 10.21 -22.19
C GLU A 230 -11.33 8.67 -22.21
N SER A 231 -10.18 8.01 -22.39
CA SER A 231 -10.13 6.54 -22.46
C SER A 231 -10.55 5.85 -21.15
N VAL A 232 -10.29 6.47 -19.99
CA VAL A 232 -10.61 5.90 -18.69
C VAL A 232 -11.97 6.37 -18.14
N THR A 233 -12.53 7.46 -18.70
CA THR A 233 -13.85 7.99 -18.33
C THR A 233 -14.92 7.71 -19.38
N ALA A 234 -14.66 6.79 -20.32
CA ALA A 234 -15.69 6.31 -21.24
C ALA A 234 -16.90 5.74 -20.47
N ALA A 235 -18.10 5.90 -21.01
CA ALA A 235 -19.34 5.65 -20.27
C ALA A 235 -19.48 4.19 -19.80
N ASP A 236 -19.08 3.23 -20.64
CA ASP A 236 -19.02 1.79 -20.32
C ASP A 236 -18.02 1.51 -19.19
N LYS A 237 -16.82 2.11 -19.25
CA LYS A 237 -15.80 1.97 -18.22
C LYS A 237 -16.26 2.52 -16.87
N LEU A 238 -16.92 3.67 -16.86
CA LEU A 238 -17.47 4.25 -15.64
C LEU A 238 -18.61 3.41 -15.06
N ALA A 239 -19.43 2.78 -15.91
CA ALA A 239 -20.47 1.86 -15.46
C ALA A 239 -19.87 0.61 -14.79
N ASP A 240 -18.86 -0.01 -15.43
CA ASP A 240 -18.15 -1.17 -14.88
C ASP A 240 -17.47 -0.83 -13.54
N LEU A 241 -16.76 0.30 -13.49
CA LEU A 241 -16.11 0.79 -12.27
C LEU A 241 -17.10 0.95 -11.11
N ARG A 242 -18.27 1.56 -11.37
CA ARG A 242 -19.32 1.73 -10.35
C ARG A 242 -19.92 0.41 -9.92
N GLY A 243 -20.18 -0.50 -10.86
CA GLY A 243 -20.74 -1.83 -10.58
C GLY A 243 -19.82 -2.70 -9.72
N ASP A 244 -18.52 -2.66 -9.99
CA ASP A 244 -17.53 -3.52 -9.33
C ASP A 244 -16.91 -2.89 -8.07
N TRP A 245 -17.12 -1.58 -7.81
CA TRP A 245 -16.41 -0.81 -6.77
C TRP A 245 -16.40 -1.49 -5.41
N SER A 246 -17.60 -1.77 -4.89
CA SER A 246 -17.75 -2.37 -3.56
C SER A 246 -17.25 -3.81 -3.52
N ALA A 247 -17.64 -4.62 -4.51
CA ALA A 247 -17.28 -6.03 -4.57
C ALA A 247 -15.76 -6.24 -4.59
N MET A 248 -15.01 -5.37 -5.27
CA MET A 248 -13.56 -5.53 -5.42
C MET A 248 -12.71 -4.92 -4.31
N LEU A 249 -13.23 -3.93 -3.56
CA LEU A 249 -12.46 -3.13 -2.60
C LEU A 249 -12.96 -3.17 -1.16
N ALA A 250 -14.23 -3.44 -0.88
CA ALA A 250 -14.79 -3.26 0.47
C ALA A 250 -14.09 -4.11 1.55
N HIS A 251 -13.64 -5.32 1.22
CA HIS A 251 -12.90 -6.19 2.15
C HIS A 251 -11.45 -5.76 2.37
N GLN A 252 -10.91 -4.89 1.50
CA GLN A 252 -9.51 -4.45 1.52
C GLN A 252 -9.31 -3.11 2.25
N LEU A 253 -10.40 -2.51 2.70
CA LEU A 253 -10.47 -1.15 3.22
C LEU A 253 -11.25 -1.14 4.54
N PRO A 254 -10.85 -0.33 5.53
CA PRO A 254 -11.62 -0.15 6.76
C PRO A 254 -13.00 0.47 6.47
N VAL A 255 -13.04 1.43 5.55
CA VAL A 255 -14.25 2.06 5.03
C VAL A 255 -14.06 2.27 3.53
N LEU A 256 -15.06 1.89 2.73
CA LEU A 256 -15.05 2.10 1.29
C LEU A 256 -15.39 3.56 0.97
N PRO A 257 -14.49 4.35 0.36
CA PRO A 257 -14.81 5.70 -0.06
C PRO A 257 -15.83 5.74 -1.19
N ALA A 258 -16.52 6.87 -1.36
CA ALA A 258 -17.38 7.11 -2.51
C ALA A 258 -16.56 7.12 -3.82
N ILE A 259 -17.01 6.37 -4.82
CA ILE A 259 -16.30 6.28 -6.10
C ILE A 259 -16.27 7.62 -6.85
N ASP A 260 -17.31 8.45 -6.71
CA ASP A 260 -17.37 9.72 -7.41
C ASP A 260 -16.26 10.69 -6.99
N ASP A 261 -15.76 10.60 -5.74
CA ASP A 261 -14.59 11.36 -5.29
C ASP A 261 -13.30 10.95 -6.04
N PHE A 262 -13.20 9.67 -6.40
CA PHE A 262 -12.06 9.13 -7.14
C PHE A 262 -12.15 9.49 -8.62
N ILE A 263 -13.34 9.35 -9.22
CA ILE A 263 -13.60 9.76 -10.61
C ILE A 263 -13.35 11.26 -10.77
N GLY A 264 -13.85 12.09 -9.84
CA GLY A 264 -13.64 13.54 -9.84
C GLY A 264 -12.17 13.97 -9.72
N THR A 265 -11.30 13.09 -9.20
CA THR A 265 -9.85 13.35 -9.11
C THR A 265 -9.12 13.10 -10.43
N LEU A 266 -9.70 12.33 -11.36
CA LEU A 266 -9.03 11.94 -12.61
C LEU A 266 -8.66 13.16 -13.48
N GLY A 267 -9.49 14.19 -13.54
CA GLY A 267 -9.19 15.42 -14.29
C GLY A 267 -7.83 16.01 -13.89
N ASN A 268 -7.67 16.31 -12.59
CA ASN A 268 -6.43 16.84 -12.04
C ASN A 268 -5.25 15.88 -12.24
N LEU A 269 -5.45 14.56 -12.10
CA LEU A 269 -4.41 13.56 -12.36
C LEU A 269 -3.88 13.66 -13.80
N PHE A 270 -4.76 13.70 -14.80
CA PHE A 270 -4.37 13.74 -16.20
C PHE A 270 -3.83 15.11 -16.63
N GLU A 271 -4.33 16.21 -16.05
CA GLU A 271 -3.71 17.54 -16.20
C GLU A 271 -2.28 17.54 -15.64
N TRP A 272 -2.08 16.97 -14.45
CA TRP A 272 -0.75 16.81 -13.87
C TRP A 272 0.15 15.97 -14.78
N LEU A 273 -0.30 14.81 -15.28
CA LEU A 273 0.48 14.01 -16.24
C LEU A 273 0.86 14.82 -17.49
N GLY A 274 -0.08 15.64 -17.99
CA GLY A 274 0.11 16.57 -19.10
C GLY A 274 1.06 17.74 -18.81
N GLY A 275 1.54 17.90 -17.58
CA GLY A 275 2.52 18.91 -17.18
C GLY A 275 1.95 20.15 -16.51
N ALA A 276 0.66 20.15 -16.13
CA ALA A 276 0.10 21.23 -15.33
C ALA A 276 0.79 21.31 -13.96
N ASP A 277 1.16 22.52 -13.56
CA ASP A 277 1.65 22.79 -12.21
C ASP A 277 0.46 22.98 -11.28
N LEU A 278 0.17 21.95 -10.49
CA LEU A 278 -0.95 21.97 -9.56
C LEU A 278 -0.50 22.53 -8.22
N ALA A 279 -1.22 23.56 -7.75
CA ALA A 279 -0.95 24.23 -6.50
C ALA A 279 -0.74 23.21 -5.37
N ARG A 280 0.39 23.34 -4.67
CA ARG A 280 0.65 22.57 -3.47
C ARG A 280 -0.17 23.17 -2.33
N LEU A 281 -0.84 22.30 -1.58
CA LEU A 281 -1.53 22.73 -0.38
C LEU A 281 -0.50 22.98 0.73
N GLU A 282 -0.69 24.06 1.47
CA GLU A 282 0.15 24.39 2.63
C GLU A 282 -0.17 23.48 3.82
N PRO A 283 0.77 23.25 4.75
CA PRO A 283 0.50 22.51 5.98
C PRO A 283 -0.66 23.09 6.80
N ALA A 284 -1.35 22.23 7.56
CA ALA A 284 -2.45 22.68 8.41
C ALA A 284 -1.97 23.71 9.46
N PRO A 285 -2.76 24.77 9.75
CA PRO A 285 -2.34 25.85 10.63
C PRO A 285 -1.99 25.35 12.05
N ALA A 286 -1.03 26.03 12.68
CA ALA A 286 -0.73 25.76 14.08
C ALA A 286 -1.92 26.15 14.98
N VAL A 287 -2.16 25.35 16.02
CA VAL A 287 -3.13 25.65 17.07
C VAL A 287 -2.43 26.47 18.15
N ARG A 288 -2.84 27.73 18.35
CA ARG A 288 -2.15 28.70 19.22
C ARG A 288 -1.85 28.20 20.64
N SER A 289 -2.69 27.33 21.19
CA SER A 289 -2.53 26.78 22.55
C SER A 289 -1.59 25.57 22.64
N VAL A 290 -0.95 25.18 21.54
CA VAL A 290 -0.13 23.97 21.45
C VAL A 290 1.25 24.30 20.90
N THR A 291 2.28 23.81 21.60
CA THR A 291 3.68 23.87 21.14
C THR A 291 4.13 22.50 20.63
N THR A 292 4.49 22.42 19.35
CA THR A 292 4.95 21.20 18.68
C THR A 292 6.45 20.98 18.83
N ASP A 293 6.84 19.71 18.81
CA ASP A 293 8.20 19.27 18.57
C ASP A 293 8.37 19.04 17.07
N ASP A 294 8.98 20.02 16.40
CA ASP A 294 9.15 20.01 14.94
C ASP A 294 10.25 19.03 14.48
N THR A 295 10.98 18.41 15.41
CA THR A 295 11.95 17.35 15.11
C THR A 295 11.32 15.97 15.05
N TRP A 296 10.11 15.81 15.58
CA TRP A 296 9.40 14.55 15.59
C TRP A 296 8.62 14.36 14.30
N VAL A 297 8.78 13.20 13.67
CA VAL A 297 8.04 12.79 12.47
C VAL A 297 7.27 11.52 12.79
N ALA A 298 6.01 11.47 12.35
CA ALA A 298 5.22 10.26 12.47
C ALA A 298 5.86 9.12 11.68
N PRO A 299 5.92 7.89 12.23
CA PRO A 299 6.40 6.73 11.49
C PRO A 299 5.71 6.60 10.12
N PRO A 300 6.46 6.39 9.03
CA PRO A 300 5.88 6.18 7.71
C PRO A 300 5.10 4.85 7.66
N THR A 301 5.50 3.90 8.49
CA THR A 301 4.85 2.60 8.68
C THR A 301 3.68 2.65 9.66
N MET A 302 2.77 1.68 9.58
CA MET A 302 1.85 1.35 10.65
C MET A 302 2.66 0.95 11.89
N THR A 303 2.20 1.37 13.05
CA THR A 303 2.88 1.03 14.29
C THR A 303 1.87 0.75 15.40
N ARG A 304 2.36 0.24 16.52
CA ARG A 304 1.54 0.17 17.74
C ARG A 304 1.53 1.55 18.39
N TRP A 305 0.35 2.16 18.41
CA TRP A 305 0.17 3.45 19.07
C TRP A 305 -0.07 3.29 20.57
N PRO A 306 0.53 4.15 21.41
CA PRO A 306 0.21 4.20 22.83
C PRO A 306 -1.27 4.50 23.06
N GLY A 307 -1.90 3.83 24.03
CA GLY A 307 -3.27 4.16 24.47
C GLY A 307 -4.41 3.46 23.74
N GLY A 308 -4.14 2.60 22.75
CA GLY A 308 -5.16 1.72 22.13
C GLY A 308 -6.22 2.46 21.28
N VAL A 309 -5.93 3.69 20.89
CA VAL A 309 -6.77 4.47 19.96
C VAL A 309 -6.43 4.05 18.54
N PRO A 310 -7.44 3.77 17.68
CA PRO A 310 -7.23 3.32 16.31
C PRO A 310 -6.74 4.46 15.40
N LEU A 311 -5.49 4.90 15.62
CA LEU A 311 -4.86 5.98 14.88
C LEU A 311 -4.68 5.60 13.40
N GLU A 312 -4.48 4.32 13.09
CA GLU A 312 -4.40 3.89 11.69
C GLU A 312 -5.71 4.14 10.92
N GLN A 313 -6.87 4.10 11.58
CA GLN A 313 -8.14 4.50 10.95
C GLN A 313 -8.19 6.00 10.66
N ILE A 314 -7.62 6.84 11.53
CA ILE A 314 -7.52 8.30 11.28
C ILE A 314 -6.56 8.57 10.12
N ARG A 315 -5.42 7.87 10.08
CA ARG A 315 -4.45 7.98 8.98
C ARG A 315 -5.06 7.53 7.65
N PHE A 316 -5.78 6.40 7.67
CA PHE A 316 -6.56 5.91 6.53
C PHE A 316 -7.57 6.96 6.04
N ALA A 317 -8.34 7.55 6.95
CA ALA A 317 -9.32 8.58 6.62
C ALA A 317 -8.65 9.82 6.00
N GLY A 318 -7.54 10.29 6.57
CA GLY A 318 -6.76 11.39 6.00
C GLY A 318 -6.29 11.08 4.57
N ALA A 319 -5.68 9.92 4.34
CA ALA A 319 -5.20 9.52 3.02
C ALA A 319 -6.32 9.39 1.96
N ASN A 320 -7.52 8.98 2.39
CA ASN A 320 -8.67 8.80 1.50
C ASN A 320 -9.60 10.03 1.45
N HIS A 321 -9.24 11.11 2.14
CA HIS A 321 -10.03 12.33 2.30
C HIS A 321 -11.43 12.08 2.88
N LEU A 322 -11.53 11.23 3.90
CA LEU A 322 -12.78 10.90 4.60
C LEU A 322 -12.89 11.66 5.92
N LEU A 323 -14.12 12.04 6.26
CA LEU A 323 -14.43 12.63 7.56
C LEU A 323 -14.41 11.56 8.67
N VAL A 324 -13.99 11.97 9.87
CA VAL A 324 -13.95 11.13 11.06
C VAL A 324 -14.90 11.68 12.11
N ASP A 325 -15.77 10.83 12.65
CA ASP A 325 -16.54 11.10 13.87
C ASP A 325 -15.67 10.77 15.08
N LEU A 326 -15.20 11.82 15.75
CA LEU A 326 -14.27 11.73 16.87
C LEU A 326 -14.99 12.00 18.19
N ARG A 327 -15.04 10.98 19.06
CA ARG A 327 -15.56 11.12 20.43
C ARG A 327 -14.43 11.50 21.39
N TYR A 328 -14.62 12.59 22.13
CA TYR A 328 -13.59 13.12 23.04
C TYR A 328 -14.18 14.14 23.99
N GLN A 329 -13.89 14.01 25.29
CA GLN A 329 -14.51 14.78 26.37
C GLN A 329 -16.04 14.63 26.36
N GLY A 330 -16.52 13.40 26.20
CA GLY A 330 -17.95 13.07 26.24
C GLY A 330 -18.79 13.57 25.06
N THR A 331 -18.20 14.22 24.05
CA THR A 331 -18.90 14.74 22.86
C THR A 331 -18.30 14.20 21.57
N SER A 332 -19.16 13.95 20.58
CA SER A 332 -18.78 13.60 19.21
C SER A 332 -18.71 14.84 18.33
N ARG A 333 -17.80 14.82 17.36
CA ARG A 333 -17.66 15.87 16.35
C ARG A 333 -17.08 15.31 15.06
N LEU A 334 -17.57 15.83 13.96
CA LEU A 334 -17.11 15.46 12.63
C LEU A 334 -15.89 16.30 12.27
N ILE A 335 -14.79 15.64 11.91
CA ILE A 335 -13.51 16.29 11.63
C ILE A 335 -12.92 15.85 10.29
N GLU A 336 -12.20 16.76 9.65
CA GLU A 336 -11.24 16.54 8.58
C GLU A 336 -9.87 16.28 9.21
N PRO A 337 -9.31 15.05 9.17
CA PRO A 337 -8.01 14.76 9.76
C PRO A 337 -6.87 15.19 8.82
N TYR A 338 -5.90 15.98 9.32
CA TYR A 338 -4.81 16.52 8.49
C TYR A 338 -3.41 16.08 8.90
N ALA A 339 -3.06 16.06 10.19
CA ALA A 339 -1.69 15.74 10.59
C ALA A 339 -1.63 15.01 11.94
N LEU A 340 -0.58 14.19 12.12
CA LEU A 340 -0.19 13.66 13.42
C LEU A 340 1.09 14.36 13.84
N ARG A 341 1.08 15.02 14.99
CA ARG A 341 2.23 15.76 15.53
C ARG A 341 2.49 15.37 16.98
N ARG A 342 3.67 15.69 17.49
CA ARG A 342 4.01 15.53 18.91
C ARG A 342 4.17 16.91 19.55
N SER A 343 3.62 17.07 20.75
CA SER A 343 3.88 18.28 21.55
C SER A 343 5.24 18.22 22.21
N ARG A 344 5.81 19.37 22.61
CA ARG A 344 7.06 19.41 23.40
C ARG A 344 6.96 18.67 24.74
N ALA A 345 5.74 18.52 25.27
CA ALA A 345 5.47 17.70 26.45
C ALA A 345 5.36 16.19 26.15
N GLY A 346 5.69 15.77 24.93
CA GLY A 346 5.74 14.38 24.51
C GLY A 346 4.41 13.74 24.09
N ASN A 347 3.31 14.49 24.09
CA ASN A 347 1.97 13.95 23.78
C ASN A 347 1.74 13.89 22.26
N LEU A 348 1.13 12.81 21.78
CA LEU A 348 0.67 12.72 20.40
C LEU A 348 -0.62 13.52 20.20
N LEU A 349 -0.73 14.18 19.04
CA LEU A 349 -1.79 15.11 18.69
C LEU A 349 -2.30 14.86 17.28
N VAL A 350 -3.60 14.64 17.14
CA VAL A 350 -4.30 14.67 15.85
C VAL A 350 -4.70 16.11 15.56
N TYR A 351 -4.09 16.72 14.56
CA TYR A 351 -4.49 18.00 14.00
C TYR A 351 -5.57 17.76 12.98
N ALA A 352 -6.69 18.46 13.17
CA ALA A 352 -7.87 18.30 12.36
C ALA A 352 -8.68 19.58 12.29
N ILE A 353 -9.58 19.66 11.33
CA ILE A 353 -10.50 20.78 11.19
C ILE A 353 -11.91 20.27 11.42
N LYS A 354 -12.69 20.98 12.23
CA LYS A 354 -14.11 20.67 12.40
C LYS A 354 -14.85 20.88 11.08
N ALA A 355 -15.58 19.87 10.63
CA ALA A 355 -16.25 19.89 9.33
C ALA A 355 -17.42 20.88 9.27
N ASP A 356 -18.04 21.19 10.41
CA ASP A 356 -19.18 22.10 10.54
C ASP A 356 -18.75 23.57 10.68
N THR A 357 -17.72 23.85 11.47
CA THR A 357 -17.30 25.23 11.77
C THR A 357 -16.05 25.69 11.03
N GLY A 358 -15.28 24.78 10.43
CA GLY A 358 -13.98 25.08 9.84
C GLY A 358 -12.87 25.38 10.86
N GLU A 359 -13.13 25.18 12.14
CA GLU A 359 -12.20 25.49 13.23
C GLU A 359 -11.04 24.47 13.30
N VAL A 360 -9.81 24.97 13.30
CA VAL A 360 -8.59 24.15 13.47
C VAL A 360 -8.44 23.72 14.94
N ARG A 361 -8.26 22.42 15.16
CA ARG A 361 -8.13 21.81 16.50
C ARG A 361 -6.98 20.81 16.54
N ALA A 362 -6.45 20.62 17.74
CA ALA A 362 -5.47 19.57 18.04
C ALA A 362 -6.03 18.71 19.18
N TYR A 363 -6.11 17.41 18.95
CA TYR A 363 -6.68 16.44 19.89
C TYR A 363 -5.59 15.52 20.42
N ARG A 364 -5.41 15.54 21.74
CA ARG A 364 -4.54 14.60 22.45
C ARG A 364 -5.00 13.17 22.24
N VAL A 365 -4.14 12.33 21.67
CA VAL A 365 -4.48 10.95 21.33
C VAL A 365 -4.91 10.16 22.56
N ASP A 366 -4.20 10.31 23.67
CA ASP A 366 -4.49 9.64 24.94
C ASP A 366 -5.84 10.02 25.59
N ARG A 367 -6.55 11.00 25.02
CA ARG A 367 -7.88 11.45 25.47
C ARG A 367 -8.99 11.17 24.46
N ILE A 368 -8.69 10.51 23.36
CA ILE A 368 -9.69 10.09 22.37
C ILE A 368 -10.46 8.90 22.96
N GLU A 369 -11.79 9.03 23.01
CA GLU A 369 -12.70 8.02 23.57
C GLU A 369 -13.27 7.09 22.49
N GLY A 370 -13.24 7.53 21.22
CA GLY A 370 -13.76 6.75 20.11
C GLY A 370 -13.48 7.41 18.76
N VAL A 371 -13.32 6.57 17.74
CA VAL A 371 -13.06 6.97 16.35
C VAL A 371 -13.99 6.15 15.47
N ARG A 372 -14.69 6.83 14.56
CA ARG A 372 -15.44 6.17 13.49
C ARG A 372 -15.19 6.92 12.18
N VAL A 373 -14.55 6.25 11.23
CA VAL A 373 -14.39 6.77 9.87
C VAL A 373 -15.75 6.72 9.18
N THR A 374 -16.11 7.80 8.48
CA THR A 374 -17.35 7.88 7.71
C THR A 374 -17.07 7.61 6.23
N ASP A 375 -18.12 7.34 5.46
CA ASP A 375 -18.10 7.25 4.00
C ASP A 375 -18.18 8.63 3.31
N ARG A 376 -18.31 9.70 4.10
CA ARG A 376 -18.40 11.08 3.62
C ARG A 376 -17.01 11.65 3.38
N GLY A 377 -16.75 12.04 2.13
CA GLY A 377 -15.52 12.72 1.73
C GLY A 377 -15.46 14.20 2.13
N PHE A 378 -14.26 14.77 2.06
CA PHE A 378 -14.00 16.22 2.08
C PHE A 378 -12.97 16.60 1.02
N ILE A 379 -12.94 17.88 0.64
CA ILE A 379 -11.89 18.42 -0.23
C ILE A 379 -10.82 19.05 0.69
N PRO A 380 -9.57 18.55 0.67
CA PRO A 380 -8.52 19.09 1.53
C PRO A 380 -8.25 20.57 1.23
N ARG A 381 -8.21 21.37 2.29
CA ARG A 381 -7.79 22.79 2.25
C ARG A 381 -6.30 22.96 2.54
N TYR A 382 -5.69 21.94 3.15
CA TYR A 382 -4.30 21.90 3.58
C TYR A 382 -3.68 20.56 3.20
N ALA A 383 -2.36 20.47 3.25
CA ALA A 383 -1.64 19.22 3.03
C ALA A 383 -2.06 18.17 4.07
N ILE A 384 -2.33 16.95 3.60
CA ILE A 384 -2.51 15.78 4.45
C ILE A 384 -1.13 15.24 4.81
N GLU A 385 -0.74 15.34 6.08
CA GLU A 385 0.54 14.94 6.66
C GLU A 385 0.40 13.67 7.54
N LEU A 386 -0.65 12.87 7.31
CA LEU A 386 -0.94 11.65 8.08
C LEU A 386 -0.32 10.37 7.49
N SER A 387 0.14 10.45 6.25
CA SER A 387 0.79 9.35 5.55
C SER A 387 2.04 9.89 4.85
N VAL A 388 3.21 9.38 5.23
CA VAL A 388 4.48 9.68 4.55
C VAL A 388 4.92 8.39 3.85
N ALA A 389 5.44 8.49 2.62
CA ALA A 389 6.04 7.34 1.96
C ALA A 389 7.21 6.79 2.79
N LEU A 390 7.44 5.48 2.70
CA LEU A 390 8.71 4.90 3.16
C LEU A 390 9.86 5.53 2.38
N ALA A 391 11.03 5.65 3.02
CA ALA A 391 12.20 6.22 2.37
C ALA A 391 12.45 5.50 1.04
N VAL A 392 12.34 6.23 -0.07
CA VAL A 392 12.60 5.68 -1.39
C VAL A 392 14.12 5.64 -1.55
N THR A 393 14.70 4.45 -1.50
CA THR A 393 16.10 4.24 -1.90
C THR A 393 16.19 4.53 -3.39
N THR A 394 16.53 5.77 -3.75
CA THR A 394 16.79 6.10 -5.15
C THR A 394 18.04 5.34 -5.57
N GLY A 395 17.93 4.48 -6.60
CA GLY A 395 19.02 3.63 -7.10
C GLY A 395 20.19 4.40 -7.73
N ARG A 396 20.31 5.72 -7.52
CA ARG A 396 21.42 6.52 -8.01
C ARG A 396 22.67 6.23 -7.17
N HIS A 397 23.39 5.19 -7.55
CA HIS A 397 24.83 5.14 -7.32
C HIS A 397 25.45 6.34 -8.02
N GLY A 398 25.80 7.37 -7.25
CA GLY A 398 26.62 8.48 -7.74
C GLY A 398 27.91 7.94 -8.38
N PRO A 399 28.52 8.69 -9.32
CA PRO A 399 29.70 8.20 -10.01
C PRO A 399 30.79 7.90 -8.99
N ARG A 400 31.25 6.65 -8.95
CA ARG A 400 32.46 6.26 -8.21
C ARG A 400 33.57 7.19 -8.67
N ARG A 401 33.92 8.18 -7.84
CA ARG A 401 35.18 8.92 -7.99
C ARG A 401 36.28 7.88 -7.84
N ARG A 402 36.87 7.47 -8.97
CA ARG A 402 38.18 6.84 -8.98
C ARG A 402 39.13 7.78 -8.24
N ARG A 403 39.71 7.31 -7.14
CA ARG A 403 40.98 7.80 -6.64
C ARG A 403 42.06 6.88 -7.16
#